data_AF-A0A933SDP0-F1
#
_entry.id   AF-A0A933SDP0-F1
#
_cell.length_a   1.000
_cell.length_b   1.000
_cell.length_c   1.000
_cell.angle_alpha   90.00
_cell.angle_beta   90.00
_cell.angle_gamma   90.00
#
_symmetry.space_group_name_H-M   'P 1'
#
loop_
_entity.id
_entity.type
_entity.pdbx_description
1 polymer ?
#
loop_
_entity_poly.entity_id
_entity_poly.type
_entity_poly.pdbx_seq_one_letter_code
_entity_poly.pdbx_strand_id
1 'polypeptide(L)'
;VIVTQQGERELQLVLTDEEFAAFKRAQDLLAHVVRNGDPAVVVARALAHYATHLEKRRFGAKEGKSENKRVPRGRHVPAALRRAVAERDEHCCSFVSADGHRCGETRGLQIDHITPLAHGGETTEDNLRLLCAQHNRHEAAKRIGVDEVAAKREANERARVHERAAKQREERLARERAVAASHVTTDPGSPTGDADTEAAEFAAARVRARRQSDIDTVAALRWMGISLDEAQLAAERTKDLADGPTGKRVMVARRFCSTRFGRKQDFRRKPDDARSASAPAGANDHAA
;
A
#
# COMPACT_ATOMS: atom_id res chain seq x y z
N VAL A 1 15.51 -27.81 13.46
CA VAL A 1 16.51 -28.30 12.47
C VAL A 1 17.54 -29.08 13.26
N ILE A 2 17.60 -30.39 13.04
CA ILE A 2 18.68 -31.22 13.59
C ILE A 2 19.75 -31.24 12.52
N VAL A 3 20.97 -30.86 12.88
CA VAL A 3 22.13 -30.93 11.98
C VAL A 3 22.78 -32.27 12.22
N THR A 4 22.81 -33.14 11.21
CA THR A 4 23.49 -34.43 11.31
C THR A 4 25.00 -34.23 11.12
N GLN A 5 25.81 -35.17 11.59
CA GLN A 5 27.27 -35.10 11.50
C GLN A 5 27.82 -35.10 10.05
N GLN A 6 26.95 -35.36 9.05
CA GLN A 6 27.31 -35.40 7.63
C GLN A 6 26.90 -34.14 6.85
N GLY A 7 26.46 -33.07 7.53
CA GLY A 7 26.08 -31.81 6.88
C GLY A 7 24.65 -31.79 6.32
N GLU A 8 23.95 -32.93 6.39
CA GLU A 8 22.52 -33.00 6.12
C GLU A 8 21.74 -32.34 7.25
N ARG A 9 20.65 -31.64 6.89
CA ARG A 9 19.82 -30.90 7.82
C ARG A 9 18.42 -31.47 7.77
N GLU A 10 17.99 -32.06 8.88
CA GLU A 10 16.63 -32.56 9.01
C GLU A 10 15.69 -31.43 9.46
N LEU A 11 14.58 -31.26 8.73
CA LEU A 11 13.52 -30.31 9.04
C LEU A 11 12.23 -31.08 9.35
N GLN A 12 11.91 -31.22 10.64
CA GLN A 12 10.62 -31.72 11.09
C GLN A 12 9.64 -30.55 11.24
N LEU A 13 8.45 -30.69 10.67
CA LEU A 13 7.38 -29.70 10.70
C LEU A 13 6.10 -30.36 11.19
N VAL A 14 5.38 -29.68 12.07
CA VAL A 14 4.00 -30.03 12.41
C VAL A 14 3.11 -29.07 11.62
N LEU A 15 2.31 -29.62 10.72
CA LEU A 15 1.39 -28.86 9.88
C LEU A 15 -0.03 -29.03 10.41
N THR A 16 -0.81 -27.95 10.34
CA THR A 16 -2.27 -28.02 10.48
C THR A 16 -2.90 -28.78 9.30
N ASP A 17 -4.15 -29.21 9.44
CA ASP A 17 -4.87 -29.91 8.36
C ASP A 17 -4.95 -29.07 7.07
N GLU A 18 -5.18 -27.76 7.21
CA GLU A 18 -5.23 -26.82 6.09
C GLU A 18 -3.88 -26.72 5.36
N GLU A 19 -2.78 -26.64 6.11
CA GLU A 19 -1.42 -26.56 5.58
C GLU A 19 -1.00 -27.87 4.92
N PHE A 20 -1.35 -29.01 5.53
CA PHE A 20 -1.10 -30.33 4.94
C PHE A 20 -1.89 -30.53 3.64
N ALA A 21 -3.15 -30.11 3.61
CA ALA A 21 -3.95 -30.12 2.38
C ALA A 21 -3.34 -29.23 1.29
N ALA A 22 -2.81 -28.05 1.65
CA ALA A 22 -2.11 -27.18 0.71
C ALA A 22 -0.83 -27.83 0.17
N PHE A 23 -0.06 -28.48 1.04
CA PHE A 23 1.13 -29.25 0.66
C PHE A 23 0.77 -30.38 -0.31
N LYS A 24 -0.28 -31.15 -0.03
CA LYS A 24 -0.76 -32.22 -0.93
C LYS A 24 -1.18 -31.70 -2.30
N ARG A 25 -1.95 -30.61 -2.33
CA ARG A 25 -2.29 -29.95 -3.60
C ARG A 25 -1.05 -29.55 -4.40
N ALA A 26 -0.02 -29.01 -3.74
CA ALA A 26 1.23 -28.66 -4.40
C ALA A 26 1.98 -29.89 -4.93
N GLN A 27 2.00 -30.99 -4.17
CA GLN A 27 2.58 -32.28 -4.58
C GLN A 27 1.90 -32.81 -5.85
N ASP A 28 0.56 -32.81 -5.87
CA ASP A 28 -0.23 -33.29 -7.01
C ASP A 28 -0.01 -32.43 -8.26
N LEU A 29 -0.02 -31.11 -8.11
CA LEU A 29 0.26 -30.17 -9.21
C LEU A 29 1.68 -30.35 -9.77
N LEU A 30 2.64 -30.73 -8.93
CA LEU A 30 4.02 -30.98 -9.33
C LEU A 30 4.25 -32.40 -9.84
N ALA A 31 3.27 -33.30 -9.85
CA ALA A 31 3.46 -34.71 -10.21
C ALA A 31 4.10 -34.91 -11.61
N HIS A 32 3.90 -33.96 -12.53
CA HIS A 32 4.52 -33.99 -13.86
C HIS A 32 6.03 -33.67 -13.84
N VAL A 33 6.49 -32.88 -12.86
CA VAL A 33 7.90 -32.48 -12.65
C VAL A 33 8.59 -33.41 -11.66
N VAL A 34 7.92 -33.74 -10.56
CA VAL A 34 8.40 -34.56 -9.45
C VAL A 34 7.52 -35.81 -9.39
N ARG A 35 7.82 -36.80 -10.24
CA ARG A 35 6.97 -37.99 -10.45
C ARG A 35 6.79 -38.88 -9.22
N ASN A 36 7.81 -38.95 -8.36
CA ASN A 36 7.74 -39.67 -7.10
C ASN A 36 7.07 -38.87 -5.98
N GLY A 37 6.75 -37.59 -6.24
CA GLY A 37 6.16 -36.68 -5.26
C GLY A 37 7.05 -36.43 -4.04
N ASP A 38 8.38 -36.57 -4.12
CA ASP A 38 9.24 -36.42 -2.94
C ASP A 38 8.96 -35.10 -2.17
N PRO A 39 8.49 -35.18 -0.90
CA PRO A 39 8.21 -34.01 -0.07
C PRO A 39 9.39 -33.06 0.06
N ALA A 40 10.62 -33.57 0.15
CA ALA A 40 11.81 -32.75 0.30
C ALA A 40 12.01 -31.86 -0.93
N VAL A 41 11.80 -32.41 -2.13
CA VAL A 41 11.92 -31.68 -3.40
C VAL A 41 10.81 -30.64 -3.54
N VAL A 42 9.57 -31.00 -3.19
CA VAL A 42 8.43 -30.06 -3.23
C VAL A 42 8.68 -28.87 -2.29
N VAL A 43 9.10 -29.14 -1.06
CA VAL A 43 9.44 -28.10 -0.08
C VAL A 43 10.64 -27.27 -0.55
N ALA A 44 11.69 -27.88 -1.08
CA ALA A 44 12.86 -27.16 -1.59
C ALA A 44 12.48 -26.17 -2.72
N ARG A 45 11.63 -26.59 -3.66
CA ARG A 45 11.12 -25.73 -4.75
C ARG A 45 10.26 -24.58 -4.20
N ALA A 46 9.38 -24.87 -3.24
CA ALA A 46 8.55 -23.86 -2.59
C ALA A 46 9.41 -22.82 -1.85
N LEU A 47 10.42 -23.27 -1.10
CA LEU A 47 11.36 -22.40 -0.39
C LEU A 47 12.17 -21.54 -1.36
N ALA A 48 12.69 -22.10 -2.46
CA ALA A 48 13.41 -21.35 -3.48
C ALA A 48 12.53 -20.26 -4.13
N HIS A 49 11.29 -20.61 -4.48
CA HIS A 49 10.33 -19.64 -5.00
C HIS A 49 10.00 -18.55 -3.98
N TYR A 50 9.77 -18.91 -2.71
CA TYR A 50 9.43 -17.96 -1.67
C TYR A 50 10.60 -17.04 -1.30
N ALA A 51 11.84 -17.56 -1.26
CA ALA A 51 13.05 -16.76 -1.09
C ALA A 51 13.16 -15.71 -2.20
N THR A 52 13.04 -16.14 -3.46
CA THR A 52 13.04 -15.22 -4.63
C THR A 52 11.92 -14.18 -4.52
N HIS A 53 10.71 -14.59 -4.11
CA HIS A 53 9.59 -13.68 -3.91
C HIS A 53 9.87 -12.63 -2.82
N LEU A 54 10.44 -13.06 -1.68
CA LEU A 54 10.81 -12.17 -0.58
C LEU A 54 11.93 -11.21 -0.97
N GLU A 55 12.96 -11.68 -1.67
CA GLU A 55 14.02 -10.83 -2.21
C GLU A 55 13.46 -9.75 -3.14
N LYS A 56 12.59 -10.13 -4.09
CA LYS A 56 11.92 -9.18 -4.99
C LYS A 56 11.07 -8.15 -4.23
N ARG A 57 10.34 -8.57 -3.18
CA ARG A 57 9.55 -7.63 -2.37
C ARG A 57 10.43 -6.70 -1.55
N ARG A 58 11.50 -7.22 -0.97
CA ARG A 58 12.39 -6.47 -0.07
C ARG A 58 13.31 -5.52 -0.84
N PHE A 59 13.96 -6.02 -1.87
CA PHE A 59 15.03 -5.32 -2.61
C PHE A 59 14.57 -4.82 -3.99
N GLY A 60 13.46 -5.33 -4.53
CA GLY A 60 12.90 -4.94 -5.83
C GLY A 60 13.08 -6.03 -6.91
N ALA A 61 12.15 -6.10 -7.88
CA ALA A 61 12.22 -7.04 -9.00
C ALA A 61 13.33 -6.67 -10.01
N LYS A 62 13.88 -7.65 -10.76
CA LYS A 62 14.78 -7.39 -11.91
C LYS A 62 13.98 -7.16 -13.21
N GLU A 63 14.57 -6.29 -14.02
CA GLU A 63 14.26 -5.79 -15.38
C GLU A 63 13.00 -4.96 -15.62
N GLY A 64 13.23 -3.86 -16.33
CA GLY A 64 12.35 -2.71 -16.51
C GLY A 64 13.12 -1.44 -16.17
N LYS A 65 13.25 -0.53 -17.16
CA LYS A 65 14.04 0.72 -17.16
C LYS A 65 13.54 1.70 -16.08
N SER A 66 13.76 1.36 -14.82
CA SER A 66 13.67 2.29 -13.71
C SER A 66 14.88 3.18 -13.82
N GLU A 67 14.82 4.17 -14.71
CA GLU A 67 15.77 5.28 -14.70
C GLU A 67 15.97 5.69 -13.24
N ASN A 68 17.24 5.80 -12.83
CA ASN A 68 17.66 6.41 -11.58
C ASN A 68 17.24 7.89 -11.61
N LYS A 69 15.94 8.17 -11.58
CA LYS A 69 15.43 9.49 -11.24
C LYS A 69 15.81 9.66 -9.78
N ARG A 70 16.93 10.37 -9.57
CA ARG A 70 17.23 11.02 -8.29
C ARG A 70 15.91 11.62 -7.84
N VAL A 71 15.35 11.11 -6.75
CA VAL A 71 14.22 11.75 -6.08
C VAL A 71 14.87 12.66 -5.05
N PRO A 72 15.05 13.96 -5.33
CA PRO A 72 15.71 14.83 -4.39
C PRO A 72 14.86 14.83 -3.12
N ARG A 73 15.46 14.40 -2.00
CA ARG A 73 14.88 14.45 -0.64
C ARG A 73 13.62 13.60 -0.39
N GLY A 74 13.31 12.62 -1.25
CA GLY A 74 12.20 11.70 -1.01
C GLY A 74 12.52 10.65 0.07
N ARG A 75 11.62 10.45 1.05
CA ARG A 75 11.69 9.34 2.03
C ARG A 75 11.59 7.95 1.36
N HIS A 76 10.99 7.89 0.17
CA HIS A 76 10.86 6.66 -0.58
C HIS A 76 12.18 6.29 -1.26
N VAL A 77 12.67 5.06 -1.03
CA VAL A 77 13.84 4.52 -1.72
C VAL A 77 13.40 3.71 -2.95
N PRO A 78 13.71 4.18 -4.17
CA PRO A 78 13.38 3.47 -5.41
C PRO A 78 13.90 2.03 -5.42
N ALA A 79 13.15 1.12 -6.06
CA ALA A 79 13.51 -0.30 -6.14
C ALA A 79 14.90 -0.55 -6.75
N ALA A 80 15.31 0.25 -7.75
CA ALA A 80 16.65 0.15 -8.34
C ALA A 80 17.76 0.40 -7.31
N LEU A 81 17.62 1.47 -6.50
CA LEU A 81 18.58 1.79 -5.44
C LEU A 81 18.56 0.74 -4.32
N ARG A 82 17.38 0.23 -3.93
CA ARG A 82 17.29 -0.85 -2.93
C ARG A 82 18.06 -2.10 -3.36
N ARG A 83 18.00 -2.43 -4.64
CA ARG A 83 18.71 -3.58 -5.21
C ARG A 83 20.20 -3.33 -5.27
N ALA A 84 20.63 -2.20 -5.81
CA ALA A 84 22.05 -1.86 -5.93
C ALA A 84 22.75 -1.88 -4.55
N VAL A 85 22.12 -1.26 -3.55
CA VAL A 85 22.62 -1.29 -2.16
C VAL A 85 22.64 -2.70 -1.58
N ALA A 86 21.63 -3.53 -1.87
CA ALA A 86 21.57 -4.89 -1.37
C ALA A 86 22.60 -5.83 -2.03
N GLU A 87 22.82 -5.70 -3.33
CA GLU A 87 23.85 -6.44 -4.07
C GLU A 87 25.24 -6.01 -3.60
N ARG A 88 25.50 -4.70 -3.47
CA ARG A 88 26.76 -4.14 -2.94
C ARG A 88 27.06 -4.62 -1.52
N ASP A 89 26.04 -4.66 -0.66
CA ASP A 89 26.18 -5.09 0.72
C ASP A 89 26.00 -6.61 0.89
N GLU A 90 26.02 -7.39 -0.20
CA GLU A 90 25.94 -8.87 -0.18
C GLU A 90 24.76 -9.42 0.63
N HIS A 91 23.63 -8.71 0.60
CA HIS A 91 22.44 -9.03 1.38
C HIS A 91 22.70 -9.24 2.89
N CYS A 92 23.68 -8.55 3.46
CA CYS A 92 24.00 -8.61 4.89
C CYS A 92 24.38 -7.24 5.47
N CYS A 93 24.41 -7.17 6.80
CA CYS A 93 24.68 -5.94 7.53
C CYS A 93 26.09 -5.41 7.19
N SER A 94 26.15 -4.18 6.68
CA SER A 94 27.37 -3.47 6.29
C SER A 94 28.07 -2.74 7.45
N PHE A 95 27.51 -2.79 8.67
CA PHE A 95 28.16 -2.20 9.84
C PHE A 95 29.51 -2.86 10.12
N VAL A 96 30.52 -2.04 10.34
CA VAL A 96 31.87 -2.43 10.75
C VAL A 96 32.12 -1.86 12.15
N SER A 97 32.55 -2.70 13.09
CA SER A 97 32.93 -2.28 14.45
C SER A 97 34.21 -1.43 14.43
N ALA A 98 34.55 -0.82 15.56
CA ALA A 98 35.80 -0.08 15.72
C ALA A 98 37.04 -0.98 15.46
N ASP A 99 36.92 -2.28 15.76
CA ASP A 99 37.97 -3.28 15.56
C ASP A 99 38.01 -3.83 14.12
N GLY A 100 37.22 -3.28 13.20
CA GLY A 100 37.20 -3.69 11.79
C GLY A 100 36.31 -4.90 11.48
N HIS A 101 35.57 -5.43 12.45
CA HIS A 101 34.71 -6.59 12.23
C HIS A 101 33.37 -6.20 11.63
N ARG A 102 33.04 -6.79 10.48
CA ARG A 102 31.72 -6.64 9.84
C ARG A 102 30.69 -7.54 10.53
N CYS A 103 29.51 -6.99 10.79
CA CYS A 103 28.43 -7.71 11.47
C CYS A 103 27.91 -8.93 10.67
N GLY A 104 27.70 -8.81 9.36
CA GLY A 104 27.30 -9.93 8.50
C GLY A 104 25.90 -10.52 8.75
N GLU A 105 25.11 -9.98 9.68
CA GLU A 105 23.73 -10.42 9.92
C GLU A 105 22.89 -10.30 8.64
N THR A 106 22.09 -11.33 8.34
CA THR A 106 21.22 -11.38 7.14
C THR A 106 19.75 -11.16 7.49
N ARG A 107 19.39 -11.26 8.78
CA ARG A 107 18.01 -11.13 9.25
C ARG A 107 17.69 -9.69 9.67
N GLY A 108 16.44 -9.30 9.42
CA GLY A 108 15.93 -8.01 9.88
C GLY A 108 16.65 -6.79 9.30
N LEU A 109 17.22 -6.92 8.09
CA LEU A 109 17.95 -5.85 7.41
C LEU A 109 17.06 -4.67 7.05
N GLN A 110 17.56 -3.47 7.28
CA GLN A 110 16.91 -2.20 7.04
C GLN A 110 17.83 -1.34 6.18
N ILE A 111 17.24 -0.57 5.27
CA ILE A 111 17.99 0.44 4.52
C ILE A 111 18.11 1.67 5.41
N ASP A 112 19.34 2.07 5.66
CA ASP A 112 19.72 3.24 6.45
C ASP A 112 20.34 4.30 5.54
N HIS A 113 20.07 5.56 5.84
CA HIS A 113 20.75 6.70 5.23
C HIS A 113 21.96 7.06 6.11
N ILE A 114 23.18 6.96 5.57
CA ILE A 114 24.43 7.28 6.29
C ILE A 114 24.35 8.70 6.83
N THR A 115 24.04 9.66 5.96
CA THR A 115 23.59 11.00 6.35
C THR A 115 22.07 10.99 6.35
N PRO A 116 21.41 11.13 7.52
CA PRO A 116 19.95 11.08 7.57
C PRO A 116 19.31 12.20 6.74
N LEU A 117 18.12 11.93 6.19
CA LEU A 117 17.33 12.93 5.46
C LEU A 117 17.08 14.22 6.27
N ALA A 118 16.91 14.10 7.59
CA ALA A 118 16.72 15.24 8.50
C ALA A 118 17.94 16.16 8.58
N HIS A 119 19.13 15.65 8.27
CA HIS A 119 20.38 16.41 8.18
C HIS A 119 20.78 16.73 6.74
N GLY A 120 19.81 16.70 5.80
CA GLY A 120 20.04 17.05 4.39
C GLY A 120 20.61 15.93 3.53
N GLY A 121 20.73 14.69 4.03
CA GLY A 121 21.23 13.58 3.25
C GLY A 121 20.32 13.21 2.08
N GLU A 122 20.91 12.89 0.94
CA GLU A 122 20.17 12.51 -0.27
C GLU A 122 19.90 11.01 -0.34
N THR A 123 18.86 10.60 -1.08
CA THR A 123 18.59 9.18 -1.36
C THR A 123 19.41 8.75 -2.58
N THR A 124 20.70 8.49 -2.36
CA THR A 124 21.68 8.01 -3.36
C THR A 124 22.29 6.69 -2.92
N GLU A 125 22.86 5.93 -3.85
CA GLU A 125 23.48 4.63 -3.53
C GLU A 125 24.59 4.76 -2.47
N ASP A 126 25.45 5.77 -2.61
CA ASP A 126 26.56 6.04 -1.69
C ASP A 126 26.11 6.44 -0.28
N ASN A 127 24.95 7.11 -0.17
CA ASN A 127 24.40 7.53 1.11
C ASN A 127 23.46 6.47 1.73
N LEU A 128 23.25 5.34 1.07
CA LEU A 128 22.40 4.25 1.54
C LEU A 128 23.23 3.02 1.91
N ARG A 129 22.79 2.26 2.90
CA ARG A 129 23.42 1.00 3.32
C ARG A 129 22.42 0.05 3.99
N LEU A 130 22.73 -1.25 4.04
CA LEU A 130 21.98 -2.26 4.77
C LEU A 130 22.53 -2.43 6.17
N LEU A 131 21.66 -2.28 7.16
CA LEU A 131 21.96 -2.53 8.57
C LEU A 131 20.93 -3.47 9.19
N CYS A 132 21.36 -4.35 10.10
CA CYS A 132 20.39 -5.05 10.94
C CYS A 132 19.68 -4.06 11.87
N ALA A 133 18.51 -4.43 12.40
CA ALA A 133 17.72 -3.54 13.24
C ALA A 133 18.49 -2.99 14.46
N GLN A 134 19.43 -3.76 15.02
CA GLN A 134 20.26 -3.31 16.15
C GLN A 134 21.28 -2.25 15.72
N HIS A 135 22.06 -2.51 14.66
CA HIS A 135 23.05 -1.55 14.17
C HIS A 135 22.40 -0.29 13.59
N ASN A 136 21.23 -0.40 12.96
CA ASN A 136 20.49 0.77 12.51
C ASN A 136 20.10 1.67 13.70
N ARG A 137 19.62 1.09 14.81
CA ARG A 137 19.32 1.87 16.03
C ARG A 137 20.56 2.51 16.63
N HIS A 138 21.65 1.77 16.71
CA HIS A 138 22.92 2.27 17.23
C HIS A 138 23.43 3.46 16.39
N GLU A 139 23.38 3.36 15.07
CA GLU A 139 23.82 4.42 14.16
C GLU A 139 22.86 5.63 14.17
N ALA A 140 21.56 5.40 14.27
CA ALA A 140 20.58 6.47 14.46
C ALA A 140 20.80 7.22 15.79
N ALA A 141 21.05 6.48 16.88
CA ALA A 141 21.31 7.06 18.19
C ALA A 141 22.60 7.90 18.20
N LYS A 142 23.65 7.45 17.51
CA LYS A 142 24.89 8.21 17.34
C LYS A 142 24.71 9.54 16.61
N ARG A 143 23.82 9.60 15.61
CA ARG A 143 23.67 10.78 14.73
C ARG A 143 22.61 11.77 15.20
N ILE A 144 21.48 11.25 15.67
CA ILE A 144 20.31 12.05 16.03
C ILE A 144 20.28 12.30 17.55
N GLY A 145 20.84 11.39 18.34
CA GLY A 145 20.78 11.41 19.80
C GLY A 145 19.88 10.30 20.35
N VAL A 146 20.28 9.74 21.50
CA VAL A 146 19.61 8.58 22.13
C VAL A 146 18.17 8.93 22.52
N ASP A 147 17.97 10.10 23.13
CA ASP A 147 16.67 10.52 23.65
C ASP A 147 15.67 10.81 22.53
N GLU A 148 16.11 11.43 21.44
CA GLU A 148 15.23 11.71 20.30
C GLU A 148 14.81 10.41 19.59
N VAL A 149 15.73 9.45 19.49
CA VAL A 149 15.42 8.11 18.94
C VAL A 149 14.46 7.35 19.86
N ALA A 150 14.65 7.42 21.18
CA ALA A 150 13.75 6.81 22.16
C ALA A 150 12.35 7.43 22.10
N ALA A 151 12.25 8.77 22.12
CA ALA A 151 11.00 9.50 22.04
C ALA A 151 10.21 9.17 20.76
N LYS A 152 10.87 9.13 19.59
CA LYS A 152 10.23 8.72 18.33
C LYS A 152 9.73 7.28 18.36
N ARG A 153 10.41 6.38 19.08
CA ARG A 153 9.95 4.99 19.22
C ARG A 153 8.70 4.92 20.09
N GLU A 154 8.71 5.58 21.24
CA GLU A 154 7.54 5.64 22.11
C GLU A 154 6.33 6.24 21.39
N ALA A 155 6.53 7.33 20.65
CA ALA A 155 5.47 7.94 19.85
C ALA A 155 4.90 6.97 18.81
N ASN A 156 5.77 6.26 18.08
CA ASN A 156 5.33 5.24 17.11
C ASN A 156 4.62 4.06 17.77
N GLU A 157 5.08 3.62 18.95
CA GLU A 157 4.46 2.55 19.70
C GLU A 157 3.07 2.94 20.18
N ARG A 158 2.92 4.13 20.76
CA ARG A 158 1.61 4.69 21.14
C ARG A 158 0.68 4.77 19.92
N ALA A 159 1.17 5.27 18.79
CA ALA A 159 0.37 5.34 17.56
C ALA A 159 -0.11 3.95 17.11
N ARG A 160 0.76 2.92 17.15
CA ARG A 160 0.39 1.53 16.81
C ARG A 160 -0.61 0.94 17.79
N VAL A 161 -0.49 1.24 19.08
CA VAL A 161 -1.46 0.79 20.10
C VAL A 161 -2.82 1.43 19.83
N HIS A 162 -2.86 2.73 19.54
CA HIS A 162 -4.10 3.43 19.18
C HIS A 162 -4.72 2.85 17.90
N GLU A 163 -3.93 2.60 16.86
CA GLU A 163 -4.38 2.00 15.60
C GLU A 163 -4.97 0.60 15.84
N ARG A 164 -4.28 -0.26 16.60
CA ARG A 164 -4.78 -1.59 16.97
C ARG A 164 -6.09 -1.51 17.75
N ALA A 165 -6.18 -0.61 18.72
CA ALA A 165 -7.40 -0.40 19.50
C ALA A 165 -8.56 0.10 18.63
N ALA A 166 -8.29 0.99 17.67
CA ALA A 166 -9.28 1.46 16.71
C ALA A 166 -9.79 0.30 15.83
N LYS A 167 -8.88 -0.52 15.29
CA LYS A 167 -9.24 -1.70 14.51
C LYS A 167 -10.07 -2.70 15.31
N GLN A 168 -9.68 -2.98 16.55
CA GLN A 168 -10.45 -3.87 17.43
C GLN A 168 -11.84 -3.31 17.77
N ARG A 169 -11.98 -1.99 17.93
CA ARG A 169 -13.28 -1.33 18.10
C ARG A 169 -14.14 -1.48 16.86
N GLU A 170 -13.58 -1.27 15.67
CA GLU A 170 -14.28 -1.45 14.40
C GLU A 170 -14.72 -2.91 14.21
N GLU A 171 -13.84 -3.88 14.45
CA GLU A 171 -14.16 -5.31 14.40
C GLU A 171 -15.26 -5.69 15.41
N ARG A 172 -15.23 -5.12 16.61
CA ARG A 172 -16.30 -5.35 17.61
C ARG A 172 -17.63 -4.75 17.17
N LEU A 173 -17.65 -3.51 16.70
CA LEU A 173 -18.88 -2.88 16.18
C LEU A 173 -19.43 -3.64 14.97
N ALA A 174 -18.56 -4.17 14.10
CA ALA A 174 -18.96 -5.02 12.99
C ALA A 174 -19.61 -6.33 13.47
N ARG A 175 -19.05 -6.96 14.50
CA ARG A 175 -19.65 -8.16 15.13
C ARG A 175 -20.99 -7.84 15.79
N GLU A 176 -21.09 -6.76 16.55
CA GLU A 176 -22.34 -6.33 17.20
C GLU A 176 -23.43 -6.05 16.16
N ARG A 177 -23.09 -5.38 15.04
CA ARG A 177 -24.00 -5.18 13.91
C ARG A 177 -24.45 -6.48 13.26
N ALA A 178 -23.54 -7.44 13.08
CA ALA A 178 -23.87 -8.75 12.52
C ALA A 178 -24.82 -9.53 13.44
N VAL A 179 -24.60 -9.48 14.76
CA VAL A 179 -25.48 -10.10 15.76
C VAL A 179 -26.84 -9.41 15.82
N ALA A 180 -26.88 -8.08 15.76
CA ALA A 180 -28.14 -7.33 15.70
C ALA A 180 -28.95 -7.66 14.43
N ALA A 181 -28.27 -7.77 13.27
CA ALA A 181 -28.90 -8.18 12.02
C ALA A 181 -29.44 -9.63 12.07
N SER A 182 -28.81 -10.53 12.84
CA SER A 182 -29.31 -11.90 13.02
C SER A 182 -30.44 -12.04 14.04
N HIS A 183 -30.60 -11.06 14.94
CA HIS A 183 -31.68 -11.02 15.96
C HIS A 183 -32.95 -10.29 15.49
N VAL A 184 -32.97 -9.72 14.28
CA VAL A 184 -34.22 -9.33 13.63
C VAL A 184 -34.91 -10.61 13.16
N THR A 185 -35.55 -11.30 14.10
CA THR A 185 -36.55 -12.32 13.82
C THR A 185 -37.86 -11.60 13.54
N THR A 186 -38.33 -11.68 12.30
CA THR A 186 -39.71 -11.34 11.93
C THR A 186 -40.68 -12.09 12.83
N ASP A 187 -41.44 -11.36 13.65
CA ASP A 187 -42.57 -11.87 14.41
C ASP A 187 -43.68 -12.29 13.42
N PRO A 188 -44.05 -13.58 13.30
CA PRO A 188 -44.98 -14.05 12.26
C PRO A 188 -46.46 -13.76 12.59
N GLY A 189 -46.75 -12.71 13.35
CA GLY A 189 -48.07 -12.45 13.95
C GLY A 189 -48.63 -11.03 13.82
N SER A 190 -48.20 -10.21 12.87
CA SER A 190 -48.83 -8.89 12.59
C SER A 190 -49.43 -8.82 11.18
N PRO A 191 -50.59 -8.14 11.02
CA PRO A 191 -51.42 -8.24 9.82
C PRO A 191 -50.68 -7.72 8.58
N THR A 192 -50.80 -8.48 7.49
CA THR A 192 -50.14 -8.28 6.18
C THR A 192 -50.71 -7.09 5.41
N GLY A 193 -50.67 -5.90 6.00
CA GLY A 193 -50.92 -4.61 5.33
C GLY A 193 -49.65 -3.78 5.09
N ASP A 194 -48.56 -4.10 5.79
CA ASP A 194 -47.39 -3.22 5.88
C ASP A 194 -46.20 -3.63 4.99
N ALA A 195 -46.17 -4.86 4.46
CA ALA A 195 -45.03 -5.34 3.66
C ALA A 195 -44.91 -4.63 2.30
N ASP A 196 -46.04 -4.29 1.68
CA ASP A 196 -46.06 -3.57 0.40
C ASP A 196 -45.70 -2.09 0.57
N THR A 197 -46.08 -1.48 1.69
CA THR A 197 -45.69 -0.11 2.07
C THR A 197 -44.21 -0.03 2.47
N GLU A 198 -43.69 -1.01 3.21
CA GLU A 198 -42.27 -1.11 3.56
C GLU A 198 -41.39 -1.34 2.31
N ALA A 199 -41.81 -2.20 1.39
CA ALA A 199 -41.11 -2.41 0.12
C ALA A 199 -41.14 -1.14 -0.75
N ALA A 200 -42.26 -0.43 -0.79
CA ALA A 200 -42.38 0.85 -1.49
C ALA A 200 -41.51 1.94 -0.85
N GLU A 201 -41.44 1.99 0.48
CA GLU A 201 -40.62 2.93 1.21
C GLU A 201 -39.13 2.66 1.00
N PHE A 202 -38.71 1.39 1.01
CA PHE A 202 -37.35 0.98 0.72
C PHE A 202 -36.95 1.32 -0.73
N ALA A 203 -37.84 1.08 -1.69
CA ALA A 203 -37.63 1.49 -3.08
C ALA A 203 -37.49 3.02 -3.19
N ALA A 204 -38.32 3.79 -2.50
CA ALA A 204 -38.25 5.24 -2.44
C ALA A 204 -36.95 5.74 -1.76
N ALA A 205 -36.51 5.07 -0.69
CA ALA A 205 -35.26 5.37 -0.02
C ALA A 205 -34.05 5.14 -0.93
N ARG A 206 -34.06 4.06 -1.72
CA ARG A 206 -33.00 3.78 -2.72
C ARG A 206 -32.96 4.85 -3.82
N VAL A 207 -34.13 5.32 -4.28
CA VAL A 207 -34.21 6.44 -5.24
C VAL A 207 -33.65 7.73 -4.65
N ARG A 208 -33.96 8.04 -3.38
CA ARG A 208 -33.39 9.21 -2.67
C ARG A 208 -31.87 9.10 -2.52
N ALA A 209 -31.37 7.92 -2.15
CA ALA A 209 -29.93 7.68 -1.98
C ALA A 209 -29.15 7.85 -3.30
N ARG A 210 -29.69 7.35 -4.43
CA ARG A 210 -29.07 7.55 -5.76
C ARG A 210 -29.02 9.03 -6.15
N ARG A 211 -30.11 9.78 -5.93
CA ARG A 211 -30.13 11.23 -6.16
C ARG A 211 -29.10 11.95 -5.31
N GLN A 212 -28.94 11.57 -4.03
CA GLN A 212 -27.92 12.16 -3.17
C GLN A 212 -26.50 11.83 -3.67
N SER A 213 -26.26 10.59 -4.10
CA SER A 213 -24.99 10.16 -4.70
C SER A 213 -24.65 10.96 -5.97
N ASP A 214 -25.64 11.32 -6.78
CA ASP A 214 -25.47 12.20 -7.95
C ASP A 214 -25.05 13.61 -7.53
N ILE A 215 -25.74 14.19 -6.54
CA ILE A 215 -25.44 15.52 -5.99
C ILE A 215 -24.01 15.55 -5.44
N ASP A 216 -23.63 14.57 -4.63
CA ASP A 216 -22.30 14.50 -4.01
C ASP A 216 -21.20 14.32 -5.06
N THR A 217 -21.45 13.50 -6.08
CA THR A 217 -20.51 13.28 -7.18
C THR A 217 -20.31 14.57 -7.99
N VAL A 218 -21.39 15.26 -8.35
CA VAL A 218 -21.33 16.53 -9.07
C VAL A 218 -20.62 17.60 -8.22
N ALA A 219 -20.95 17.72 -6.94
CA ALA A 219 -20.32 18.66 -6.03
C ALA A 219 -18.80 18.43 -5.92
N ALA A 220 -18.37 17.18 -5.80
CA ALA A 220 -16.94 16.83 -5.73
C ALA A 220 -16.19 17.17 -7.02
N LEU A 221 -16.77 16.87 -8.19
CA LEU A 221 -16.18 17.20 -9.49
C LEU A 221 -16.07 18.72 -9.69
N ARG A 222 -17.10 19.48 -9.30
CA ARG A 222 -17.09 20.94 -9.35
C ARG A 222 -16.03 21.55 -8.45
N TRP A 223 -15.87 21.01 -7.24
CA TRP A 223 -14.80 21.41 -6.33
C TRP A 223 -13.40 21.18 -6.94
N MET A 224 -13.25 20.15 -7.77
CA MET A 224 -12.04 19.86 -8.53
C MET A 224 -11.87 20.72 -9.81
N GLY A 225 -12.76 21.67 -10.08
CA GLY A 225 -12.66 22.59 -11.23
C GLY A 225 -13.20 22.02 -12.55
N ILE A 226 -14.05 20.99 -12.50
CA ILE A 226 -14.80 20.49 -13.67
C ILE A 226 -16.08 21.33 -13.81
N SER A 227 -16.48 21.65 -15.05
CA SER A 227 -17.69 22.46 -15.27
C SER A 227 -18.95 21.71 -14.82
N LEU A 228 -20.05 22.44 -14.57
CA LEU A 228 -21.31 21.83 -14.14
C LEU A 228 -21.81 20.79 -15.17
N ASP A 229 -21.80 21.15 -16.45
CA ASP A 229 -22.29 20.29 -17.54
C ASP A 229 -21.43 19.02 -17.67
N GLU A 230 -20.11 19.15 -17.53
CA GLU A 230 -19.18 18.02 -17.56
C GLU A 230 -19.37 17.11 -16.34
N ALA A 231 -19.60 17.70 -15.16
CA ALA A 231 -19.82 16.98 -13.92
C ALA A 231 -21.15 16.21 -13.94
N GLN A 232 -22.21 16.82 -14.46
CA GLN A 232 -23.53 16.17 -14.64
C GLN A 232 -23.44 15.00 -15.62
N LEU A 233 -22.77 15.20 -16.77
CA LEU A 233 -22.56 14.12 -17.74
C LEU A 233 -21.75 12.95 -17.16
N ALA A 234 -20.75 13.23 -16.34
CA ALA A 234 -19.94 12.21 -15.68
C ALA A 234 -20.71 11.47 -14.56
N ALA A 235 -21.59 12.16 -13.83
CA ALA A 235 -22.47 11.53 -12.84
C ALA A 235 -23.47 10.57 -13.51
N GLU A 236 -24.13 10.99 -14.59
CA GLU A 236 -25.08 10.15 -15.36
C GLU A 236 -24.39 8.89 -15.91
N ARG A 237 -23.18 9.03 -16.46
CA ARG A 237 -22.36 7.92 -16.95
C ARG A 237 -21.94 6.92 -15.88
N THR A 238 -21.97 7.31 -14.61
CA THR A 238 -21.58 6.47 -13.49
C THR A 238 -22.76 6.08 -12.60
N LYS A 239 -24.00 6.17 -13.10
CA LYS A 239 -25.22 5.84 -12.34
C LYS A 239 -25.27 4.41 -11.82
N ASP A 240 -24.61 3.48 -12.48
CA ASP A 240 -24.54 2.07 -12.02
C ASP A 240 -23.68 1.92 -10.75
N LEU A 241 -22.87 2.94 -10.42
CA LEU A 241 -22.08 3.01 -9.19
C LEU A 241 -22.79 3.81 -8.08
N ALA A 242 -24.01 4.30 -8.32
CA ALA A 242 -24.71 5.21 -7.40
C ALA A 242 -25.07 4.56 -6.06
N ASP A 243 -25.26 3.23 -6.04
CA ASP A 243 -25.54 2.45 -4.82
C ASP A 243 -24.26 2.09 -4.03
N GLY A 244 -23.07 2.41 -4.57
CA GLY A 244 -21.78 2.11 -3.95
C GLY A 244 -21.15 3.30 -3.22
N PRO A 245 -19.93 3.13 -2.67
CA PRO A 245 -19.22 4.22 -1.98
C PRO A 245 -18.95 5.43 -2.88
N THR A 246 -19.35 6.62 -2.44
CA THR A 246 -19.22 7.89 -3.19
C THR A 246 -17.80 8.14 -3.71
N GLY A 247 -16.77 7.86 -2.90
CA GLY A 247 -15.37 8.04 -3.29
C GLY A 247 -14.95 7.21 -4.51
N LYS A 248 -15.44 5.97 -4.63
CA LYS A 248 -15.16 5.12 -5.79
C LYS A 248 -15.82 5.68 -7.05
N ARG A 249 -17.06 6.15 -6.93
CA ARG A 249 -17.81 6.78 -8.03
C ARG A 249 -17.13 8.06 -8.52
N VAL A 250 -16.72 8.94 -7.61
CA VAL A 250 -16.01 10.20 -7.93
C VAL A 250 -14.69 9.93 -8.67
N MET A 251 -13.91 8.92 -8.27
CA MET A 251 -12.66 8.58 -8.96
C MET A 251 -12.89 8.15 -10.42
N VAL A 252 -13.92 7.34 -10.67
CA VAL A 252 -14.28 6.87 -12.02
C VAL A 252 -14.82 8.03 -12.86
N ALA A 253 -15.73 8.84 -12.30
CA ALA A 253 -16.30 10.00 -12.97
C ALA A 253 -15.22 11.05 -13.33
N ARG A 254 -14.27 11.31 -12.43
CA ARG A 254 -13.11 12.17 -12.69
C ARG A 254 -12.25 11.65 -13.84
N ARG A 255 -12.01 10.33 -13.90
CA ARG A 255 -11.23 9.73 -15.00
C ARG A 255 -11.92 9.97 -16.34
N PHE A 256 -13.24 9.86 -16.41
CA PHE A 256 -14.02 10.15 -17.60
C PHE A 256 -13.86 11.62 -18.06
N CYS A 257 -13.90 12.58 -17.13
CA CYS A 257 -13.65 13.99 -17.46
C CYS A 257 -12.22 14.20 -17.99
N SER A 258 -11.22 13.55 -17.38
CA SER A 258 -9.82 13.70 -17.79
C SER A 258 -9.51 13.14 -19.19
N THR A 259 -10.14 12.03 -19.58
CA THR A 259 -9.92 11.41 -20.90
C THR A 259 -10.67 12.12 -22.02
N ARG A 260 -11.85 12.68 -21.73
CA ARG A 260 -12.71 13.34 -22.73
C ARG A 260 -12.29 14.77 -23.03
N PHE A 261 -11.77 15.50 -22.05
CA PHE A 261 -11.50 16.94 -22.19
C PHE A 261 -10.00 17.30 -22.16
N GLY A 262 -9.10 16.31 -22.11
CA GLY A 262 -7.66 16.51 -22.28
C GLY A 262 -6.96 17.33 -21.18
N ARG A 263 -7.65 17.68 -20.10
CA ARG A 263 -7.08 18.48 -19.00
C ARG A 263 -6.30 17.60 -18.04
N LYS A 264 -4.97 17.60 -18.13
CA LYS A 264 -4.11 17.23 -16.99
C LYS A 264 -4.17 18.36 -15.95
N GLN A 265 -5.18 18.34 -15.08
CA GLN A 265 -5.23 19.29 -13.98
C GLN A 265 -4.15 18.97 -12.95
N ASP A 266 -3.39 19.99 -12.57
CA ASP A 266 -2.30 19.91 -11.61
C ASP A 266 -2.82 20.40 -10.25
N PHE A 267 -3.12 19.46 -9.36
CA PHE A 267 -3.87 19.70 -8.10
C PHE A 267 -3.04 20.32 -6.96
N ARG A 268 -1.83 20.82 -7.26
CA ARG A 268 -0.98 21.52 -6.29
C ARG A 268 -1.22 23.03 -6.22
N ARG A 269 -1.99 23.60 -7.15
CA ARG A 269 -2.28 25.05 -7.18
C ARG A 269 -3.61 25.36 -6.47
N LYS A 270 -3.57 26.27 -5.50
CA LYS A 270 -4.77 26.81 -4.85
C LYS A 270 -5.55 27.69 -5.84
N PRO A 271 -6.88 27.82 -5.71
CA PRO A 271 -7.74 28.51 -6.68
C PRO A 271 -7.50 30.03 -6.82
N ASP A 272 -6.69 30.64 -5.96
CA ASP A 272 -6.48 32.10 -5.98
C ASP A 272 -5.44 32.57 -7.02
N ASP A 273 -4.64 31.67 -7.59
CA ASP A 273 -3.51 32.03 -8.47
C ASP A 273 -3.90 32.21 -9.96
N ALA A 274 -5.18 32.08 -10.32
CA ALA A 274 -5.61 32.05 -11.73
C ALA A 274 -5.94 33.43 -12.34
N ARG A 275 -5.85 34.53 -11.58
CA ARG A 275 -6.23 35.88 -12.06
C ARG A 275 -5.11 36.74 -12.64
N SER A 276 -3.86 36.27 -12.75
CA SER A 276 -2.73 37.12 -13.14
C SER A 276 -2.00 36.73 -14.44
N ALA A 277 -2.70 36.17 -15.44
CA ALA A 277 -2.08 35.93 -16.74
C ALA A 277 -3.04 36.13 -17.91
N SER A 278 -3.38 37.39 -18.19
CA SER A 278 -3.77 37.82 -19.54
C SER A 278 -3.36 39.28 -19.76
N ALA A 279 -2.12 39.48 -20.19
CA ALA A 279 -1.75 40.67 -20.96
C ALA A 279 -1.37 40.16 -22.36
N PRO A 280 -1.98 40.66 -23.45
CA PRO A 280 -1.58 40.27 -24.79
C PRO A 280 -0.27 40.96 -25.17
N ALA A 281 0.66 40.21 -25.75
CA ALA A 281 1.86 40.73 -26.36
C ALA A 281 1.49 41.59 -27.58
N GLY A 282 1.76 42.90 -27.48
CA GLY A 282 1.66 43.84 -28.58
C GLY A 282 2.87 43.74 -29.51
N ALA A 283 2.57 43.74 -30.80
CA ALA A 283 3.42 43.67 -31.98
C ALA A 283 4.75 44.43 -31.92
N ASN A 284 5.81 43.78 -32.39
CA ASN A 284 6.99 44.41 -32.99
C ASN A 284 6.69 44.59 -34.48
N ASP A 285 6.69 45.83 -34.96
CA ASP A 285 6.85 46.12 -36.39
C ASP A 285 7.78 47.34 -36.60
N HIS A 286 8.81 47.04 -37.40
CA HIS A 286 9.62 47.88 -38.28
C HIS A 286 10.62 48.93 -37.77
N ALA A 287 11.86 48.69 -38.24
CA ALA A 287 12.97 49.63 -38.35
C ALA A 287 12.75 50.63 -39.50
N ALA A 288 13.16 51.88 -39.28
CA ALA A 288 13.95 52.75 -40.16
C ALA A 288 14.34 54.02 -39.38
#